data_AF-A0AAU1K6E3-F1
#
_entry.id   AF-A0AAU1K6E3-F1
#
_cell.length_a   1.000
_cell.length_b   1.000
_cell.length_c   1.000
_cell.angle_alpha   90.00
_cell.angle_beta   90.00
_cell.angle_gamma   90.00
#
_symmetry.space_group_name_H-M   'P 1'
#
loop_
_entity.id
_entity.type
_entity.pdbx_description
1 polymer ?
#
loop_
_entity_poly.entity_id
_entity_poly.type
_entity_poly.pdbx_seq_one_letter_code
_entity_poly.pdbx_strand_id
1 'polypeptide(L)'
;MPAIPTPSTTAPLRFGANHVPSSGWFYSWLDFDADQIARDFDDLAGLGLDHVRIFPVWPWIQPNRSLIRSSAVDDVLTTIDLAAARGLDVCVDLIQGHLSSFDFLPSWVLTHHQRSLFSHLEVREGLRTYVDALAGAVASRDNVFALTLGNEVNNLWPSNPTTIAESRSWAQELLETARNAAPGLLCLHSLFDDAFYAPDHPFGPADVTTLGDLSTVHSWVFNGVGAIDAPLGPATLTHADYLVELAAAYAAEPGRPVWLQEIGAPLPEIGPDSVREFVTGTVDHVVRNPALYGITWWCSHDLDRSLVDFPEREYDLGLFTVDHRRKPVAEALAEAIAEHSGPRPTPTKRQQLECPVDLIREPERRAEVAPGSDFHRAWVRARCEGPVEIVPPSVTS
;
A
#
# COMPACT_ATOMS: atom_id res chain seq x y z
N MET A 1 5.23 -21.78 17.18
CA MET A 1 5.30 -20.50 16.45
C MET A 1 5.54 -19.42 17.49
N PRO A 2 6.66 -18.70 17.48
CA PRO A 2 6.72 -17.48 18.26
C PRO A 2 5.68 -16.52 17.66
N ALA A 3 4.77 -16.03 18.50
CA ALA A 3 3.77 -15.06 18.07
C ALA A 3 4.50 -13.85 17.48
N ILE A 4 4.09 -13.42 16.28
CA ILE A 4 4.43 -12.11 15.76
C ILE A 4 3.97 -11.11 16.84
N PRO A 5 4.85 -10.24 17.35
CA PRO A 5 4.45 -9.32 18.41
C PRO A 5 3.31 -8.47 17.88
N THR A 6 2.13 -8.62 18.49
CA THR A 6 1.01 -7.69 18.31
C THR A 6 1.59 -6.29 18.52
N PRO A 7 1.50 -5.37 17.56
CA PRO A 7 2.08 -4.05 17.73
C PRO A 7 1.47 -3.45 18.99
N SER A 8 2.36 -3.18 19.95
CA SER A 8 1.94 -2.63 21.23
C SER A 8 1.20 -1.32 20.95
N THR A 9 0.07 -1.11 21.61
CA THR A 9 -0.62 0.19 21.62
C THR A 9 0.25 1.33 22.16
N THR A 10 1.45 1.00 22.67
CA THR A 10 2.49 1.93 23.13
C THR A 10 3.60 2.19 22.13
N ALA A 11 3.68 1.45 21.01
CA ALA A 11 4.69 1.69 19.99
C ALA A 11 4.38 2.99 19.23
N PRO A 12 5.40 3.82 18.91
CA PRO A 12 5.21 5.01 18.10
C PRO A 12 4.52 4.67 16.77
N LEU A 13 3.79 5.64 16.22
CA LEU A 13 3.24 5.48 14.88
C LEU A 13 4.39 5.48 13.85
N ARG A 14 4.30 4.60 12.86
CA ARG A 14 5.31 4.50 11.80
C ARG A 14 5.01 5.47 10.66
N PHE A 15 6.04 6.12 10.14
CA PHE A 15 5.96 6.99 8.97
C PHE A 15 7.04 6.62 7.94
N GLY A 16 6.64 6.49 6.69
CA GLY A 16 7.55 6.10 5.62
C GLY A 16 7.16 6.65 4.26
N ALA A 17 7.92 6.26 3.25
CA ALA A 17 7.67 6.62 1.85
C ALA A 17 7.75 5.41 0.93
N ASN A 18 6.88 5.38 -0.09
CA ASN A 18 7.01 4.49 -1.23
C ASN A 18 8.16 5.01 -2.10
N HIS A 19 9.23 4.23 -2.20
CA HIS A 19 10.46 4.62 -2.89
C HIS A 19 10.31 4.48 -4.40
N VAL A 20 10.13 5.62 -5.05
CA VAL A 20 10.25 5.82 -6.49
C VAL A 20 11.66 6.39 -6.77
N PRO A 21 12.52 5.69 -7.52
CA PRO A 21 13.85 6.18 -7.85
C PRO A 21 13.80 7.48 -8.66
N SER A 22 14.59 8.49 -8.27
CA SER A 22 14.63 9.80 -8.94
C SER A 22 15.11 9.72 -10.39
N SER A 23 16.02 8.78 -10.66
CA SER A 23 16.64 8.56 -11.95
C SER A 23 16.11 7.28 -12.57
N GLY A 24 15.49 7.39 -13.74
CA GLY A 24 15.03 6.24 -14.52
C GLY A 24 13.78 5.55 -13.95
N TRP A 25 13.15 6.09 -12.90
CA TRP A 25 12.00 5.46 -12.24
C TRP A 25 12.30 4.00 -11.91
N PHE A 26 11.32 3.09 -11.93
CA PHE A 26 11.59 1.67 -11.74
C PHE A 26 12.46 1.07 -12.85
N TYR A 27 12.56 1.65 -14.04
CA TYR A 27 13.48 1.17 -15.08
C TYR A 27 14.96 1.20 -14.65
N SER A 28 15.31 1.96 -13.62
CA SER A 28 16.64 1.95 -12.99
C SER A 28 17.12 0.56 -12.57
N TRP A 29 16.23 -0.40 -12.28
CA TRP A 29 16.62 -1.78 -12.00
C TRP A 29 17.27 -2.51 -13.19
N LEU A 30 17.12 -2.02 -14.43
CA LEU A 30 17.81 -2.57 -15.60
C LEU A 30 19.28 -2.14 -15.66
N ASP A 31 19.56 -0.92 -15.22
CA ASP A 31 20.87 -0.28 -15.23
C ASP A 31 21.15 0.28 -13.81
N PHE A 32 21.20 -0.64 -12.84
CA PHE A 32 21.25 -0.32 -11.42
C PHE A 32 22.47 0.54 -11.05
N ASP A 33 22.21 1.68 -10.40
CA ASP A 33 23.23 2.61 -9.89
C ASP A 33 23.03 2.84 -8.39
N ALA A 34 23.89 2.21 -7.59
CA ALA A 34 23.86 2.30 -6.14
C ALA A 34 24.07 3.74 -5.62
N ASP A 35 24.83 4.58 -6.33
CA ASP A 35 25.07 5.96 -5.91
C ASP A 35 23.82 6.83 -6.10
N GLN A 36 23.00 6.55 -7.12
CA GLN A 36 21.71 7.21 -7.31
C GLN A 36 20.72 6.82 -6.21
N ILE A 37 20.61 5.53 -5.90
CA ILE A 37 19.75 5.03 -4.81
C ILE A 37 20.19 5.59 -3.45
N ALA A 38 21.52 5.67 -3.22
CA ALA A 38 22.07 6.27 -2.02
C ALA A 38 21.65 7.75 -1.88
N ARG A 39 21.71 8.53 -2.96
CA ARG A 39 21.26 9.93 -3.00
C ARG A 39 19.76 10.05 -2.71
N ASP A 40 18.94 9.19 -3.31
CA ASP A 40 17.50 9.16 -3.07
C ASP A 40 17.16 8.94 -1.59
N PHE A 41 17.87 8.02 -0.92
CA PHE A 41 17.66 7.78 0.50
C PHE A 41 18.26 8.88 1.40
N ASP A 42 19.30 9.59 0.98
CA ASP A 42 19.83 10.75 1.70
C ASP A 42 18.77 11.87 1.82
N ASP A 43 17.97 12.06 0.77
CA ASP A 43 16.86 13.02 0.77
C ASP A 43 15.77 12.64 1.80
N LEU A 44 15.40 11.36 1.84
CA LEU A 44 14.37 10.83 2.74
C LEU A 44 14.77 10.84 4.21
N ALA A 45 16.04 10.57 4.52
CA ALA A 45 16.56 10.52 5.89
C ALA A 45 16.34 11.84 6.66
N GLY A 46 16.26 12.97 5.94
CA GLY A 46 16.01 14.30 6.51
C GLY A 46 14.55 14.64 6.80
N LEU A 47 13.59 13.72 6.62
CA LEU A 47 12.16 13.96 6.83
C LEU A 47 11.60 13.38 8.15
N GLY A 48 12.40 12.58 8.88
CA GLY A 48 11.93 11.87 10.07
C GLY A 48 11.19 10.56 9.77
N LEU A 49 11.30 10.05 8.53
CA LEU A 49 10.78 8.75 8.13
C LEU A 49 11.58 7.62 8.80
N ASP A 50 10.90 6.53 9.16
CA ASP A 50 11.50 5.33 9.75
C ASP A 50 11.57 4.14 8.78
N HIS A 51 10.86 4.20 7.65
CA HIS A 51 10.87 3.12 6.68
C HIS A 51 10.64 3.58 5.24
N VAL A 52 11.00 2.70 4.31
CA VAL A 52 10.63 2.78 2.90
C VAL A 52 9.97 1.49 2.43
N ARG A 53 9.07 1.62 1.45
CA ARG A 53 8.55 0.49 0.67
C ARG A 53 9.21 0.50 -0.69
N ILE A 54 9.86 -0.60 -1.08
CA ILE A 54 10.60 -0.72 -2.35
C ILE A 54 9.93 -1.71 -3.31
N PHE A 55 10.17 -1.52 -4.61
CA PHE A 55 9.42 -2.16 -5.70
C PHE A 55 10.36 -2.84 -6.72
N PRO A 56 11.00 -3.96 -6.38
CA PRO A 56 11.73 -4.77 -7.36
C PRO A 56 10.80 -5.28 -8.47
N VAL A 57 11.20 -5.19 -9.74
CA VAL A 57 10.31 -5.48 -10.86
C VAL A 57 10.42 -6.95 -11.31
N TRP A 58 9.29 -7.66 -11.24
CA TRP A 58 9.21 -9.10 -11.44
C TRP A 58 9.85 -9.62 -12.74
N PRO A 59 9.55 -9.10 -13.95
CA PRO A 59 10.10 -9.62 -15.20
C PRO A 59 11.62 -9.48 -15.32
N TRP A 60 12.24 -8.56 -14.59
CA TRP A 60 13.70 -8.39 -14.63
C TRP A 60 14.42 -9.32 -13.66
N ILE A 61 13.74 -9.80 -12.62
CA ILE A 61 14.30 -10.80 -11.70
C ILE A 61 14.01 -12.23 -12.21
N GLN A 62 12.81 -12.50 -12.74
CA GLN A 62 12.40 -13.81 -13.25
C GLN A 62 11.98 -13.77 -14.74
N PRO A 63 12.91 -13.50 -15.67
CA PRO A 63 12.61 -13.36 -17.11
C PRO A 63 12.15 -14.66 -17.77
N ASN A 64 12.49 -15.82 -17.20
CA ASN A 64 11.97 -17.14 -17.56
C ASN A 64 11.49 -17.83 -16.28
N ARG A 65 10.43 -18.63 -16.39
CA ARG A 65 9.81 -19.33 -15.25
C ARG A 65 10.82 -20.09 -14.36
N SER A 66 11.88 -20.67 -14.94
CA SER A 66 12.92 -21.41 -14.20
C SER A 66 14.22 -20.64 -13.96
N LEU A 67 14.29 -19.36 -14.37
CA LEU A 67 15.48 -18.53 -14.22
C LEU A 67 15.21 -17.34 -13.31
N ILE A 68 15.85 -17.35 -12.14
CA ILE A 68 15.95 -16.18 -11.25
C ILE A 68 17.34 -15.59 -11.43
N ARG A 69 17.42 -14.31 -11.80
CA ARG A 69 18.69 -13.59 -12.01
C ARG A 69 19.30 -13.22 -10.67
N SER A 70 20.36 -13.90 -10.24
CA SER A 70 21.06 -13.61 -8.99
C SER A 70 21.52 -12.15 -8.92
N SER A 71 22.06 -11.60 -10.01
CA SER A 71 22.45 -10.19 -10.09
C SER A 71 21.32 -9.22 -9.73
N ALA A 72 20.09 -9.51 -10.17
CA ALA A 72 18.96 -8.62 -9.90
C ALA A 72 18.49 -8.75 -8.45
N VAL A 73 18.69 -9.92 -7.82
CA VAL A 73 18.49 -10.09 -6.38
C VAL A 73 19.56 -9.33 -5.60
N ASP A 74 20.82 -9.37 -6.04
CA ASP A 74 21.92 -8.63 -5.42
C ASP A 74 21.69 -7.11 -5.45
N ASP A 75 21.09 -6.57 -6.52
CA ASP A 75 20.69 -5.15 -6.62
C ASP A 75 19.63 -4.79 -5.56
N VAL A 76 18.65 -5.68 -5.32
CA VAL A 76 17.63 -5.50 -4.26
C VAL A 76 18.28 -5.51 -2.87
N LEU A 77 19.19 -6.45 -2.61
CA LEU A 77 19.92 -6.51 -1.35
C LEU A 77 20.78 -5.26 -1.14
N THR A 78 21.43 -4.77 -2.19
CA THR A 78 22.21 -3.53 -2.14
C THR A 78 21.32 -2.33 -1.81
N THR A 79 20.13 -2.25 -2.39
CA THR A 79 19.13 -1.21 -2.07
C THR A 79 18.72 -1.27 -0.60
N ILE A 80 18.47 -2.47 -0.07
CA ILE A 80 18.13 -2.67 1.36
C ILE A 80 19.28 -2.22 2.27
N ASP A 81 20.53 -2.56 1.93
CA ASP A 81 21.72 -2.17 2.68
C ASP A 81 21.93 -0.64 2.66
N LEU A 82 21.61 0.02 1.54
CA LEU A 82 21.67 1.49 1.42
C LEU A 82 20.61 2.20 2.28
N ALA A 83 19.41 1.63 2.39
CA ALA A 83 18.37 2.11 3.30
C ALA A 83 18.79 1.93 4.76
N ALA A 84 19.36 0.76 5.11
CA ALA A 84 19.86 0.47 6.46
C ALA A 84 20.92 1.48 6.92
N ALA A 85 21.84 1.86 6.02
CA ALA A 85 22.88 2.86 6.29
C ALA A 85 22.33 4.24 6.68
N ARG A 86 21.04 4.50 6.40
CA ARG A 86 20.32 5.75 6.69
C ARG A 86 19.24 5.57 7.77
N GLY A 87 19.23 4.43 8.44
CA GLY A 87 18.29 4.13 9.52
C GLY A 87 16.86 3.88 9.03
N LEU A 88 16.69 3.49 7.77
CA LEU A 88 15.39 3.16 7.20
C LEU A 88 15.17 1.64 7.22
N ASP A 89 14.09 1.22 7.87
CA ASP A 89 13.55 -0.12 7.71
C ASP A 89 12.94 -0.28 6.30
N VAL A 90 12.85 -1.51 5.81
CA VAL A 90 12.39 -1.80 4.46
C VAL A 90 11.21 -2.76 4.45
N CYS A 91 10.16 -2.35 3.73
CA CYS A 91 9.15 -3.25 3.21
C CYS A 91 9.46 -3.56 1.74
N VAL A 92 9.50 -4.83 1.38
CA VAL A 92 9.72 -5.26 -0.01
C VAL A 92 8.43 -5.78 -0.58
N ASP A 93 7.91 -5.12 -1.61
CA ASP A 93 6.87 -5.74 -2.41
C ASP A 93 7.54 -6.76 -3.34
N LEU A 94 6.97 -7.95 -3.48
CA LEU A 94 7.62 -9.03 -4.22
C LEU A 94 7.23 -8.99 -5.70
N ILE A 95 5.95 -9.10 -6.01
CA ILE A 95 5.45 -9.25 -7.37
C ILE A 95 4.96 -7.89 -7.88
N GLN A 96 5.89 -7.11 -8.42
CA GLN A 96 5.54 -5.88 -9.12
C GLN A 96 5.07 -6.26 -10.51
N GLY A 97 3.80 -6.68 -10.54
CA GLY A 97 3.04 -6.83 -11.76
C GLY A 97 2.43 -5.50 -12.18
N HIS A 98 1.95 -4.66 -11.27
CA HIS A 98 1.29 -3.39 -11.60
C HIS A 98 1.91 -2.19 -10.86
N LEU A 99 2.31 -1.14 -11.57
CA LEU A 99 2.83 0.12 -11.01
C LEU A 99 2.44 1.30 -11.89
N SER A 100 1.78 2.32 -11.32
CA SER A 100 1.45 3.60 -11.97
C SER A 100 0.88 3.43 -13.39
N SER A 101 -0.16 2.59 -13.55
CA SER A 101 -0.83 2.21 -14.82
C SER A 101 -0.12 1.22 -15.75
N PHE A 102 1.13 0.82 -15.45
CA PHE A 102 1.88 -0.14 -16.25
C PHE A 102 1.86 -1.54 -15.67
N ASP A 103 1.66 -2.54 -16.54
CA ASP A 103 1.80 -3.95 -16.20
C ASP A 103 3.20 -4.50 -16.60
N PHE A 104 3.96 -4.93 -15.60
CA PHE A 104 5.27 -5.57 -15.70
C PHE A 104 5.13 -7.09 -15.58
N LEU A 105 4.81 -7.74 -16.69
CA LEU A 105 4.65 -9.20 -16.74
C LEU A 105 5.79 -9.85 -17.53
N PRO A 106 6.35 -10.98 -17.06
CA PRO A 106 7.39 -11.67 -17.80
C PRO A 106 6.84 -12.31 -19.07
N SER A 107 7.70 -12.45 -20.08
CA SER A 107 7.31 -12.99 -21.40
C SER A 107 6.64 -14.36 -21.34
N TRP A 108 6.93 -15.17 -20.32
CA TRP A 108 6.39 -16.52 -20.13
C TRP A 108 4.93 -16.56 -19.62
N VAL A 109 4.29 -15.41 -19.39
CA VAL A 109 2.83 -15.30 -19.14
C VAL A 109 2.09 -14.43 -20.17
N LEU A 110 2.77 -13.98 -21.23
CA LEU A 110 2.24 -13.04 -22.22
C LEU A 110 2.07 -13.68 -23.60
N THR A 111 1.16 -13.14 -24.41
CA THR A 111 0.99 -13.45 -25.85
C THR A 111 0.77 -14.94 -26.13
N HIS A 112 1.71 -15.63 -26.80
CA HIS A 112 1.67 -17.08 -27.05
C HIS A 112 1.70 -17.92 -25.76
N HIS A 113 2.20 -17.33 -24.67
CA HIS A 113 2.25 -17.92 -23.35
C HIS A 113 1.16 -17.38 -22.41
N GLN A 114 0.16 -16.66 -22.93
CA GLN A 114 -0.90 -16.06 -22.10
C GLN A 114 -1.58 -17.12 -21.23
N ARG A 115 -1.46 -16.98 -19.92
CA ARG A 115 -2.07 -17.84 -18.89
C ARG A 115 -2.41 -16.96 -17.68
N SER A 116 -3.53 -17.24 -17.02
CA SER A 116 -3.92 -16.48 -15.82
C SER A 116 -2.89 -16.65 -14.71
N LEU A 117 -2.42 -15.52 -14.19
CA LEU A 117 -1.56 -15.43 -13.00
C LEU A 117 -2.18 -16.08 -11.77
N PHE A 118 -3.51 -16.04 -11.66
CA PHE A 118 -4.23 -16.43 -10.46
C PHE A 118 -4.63 -17.91 -10.45
N SER A 119 -4.92 -18.50 -11.61
CA SER A 119 -5.49 -19.86 -11.67
C SER A 119 -4.63 -20.89 -12.41
N HIS A 120 -3.67 -20.49 -13.25
CA HIS A 120 -2.88 -21.46 -14.01
C HIS A 120 -1.79 -22.11 -13.15
N LEU A 121 -1.83 -23.44 -13.02
CA LEU A 121 -0.96 -24.20 -12.11
C LEU A 121 0.53 -23.95 -12.32
N GLU A 122 1.02 -24.02 -13.56
CA GLU A 122 2.45 -23.79 -13.83
C GLU A 122 2.87 -22.34 -13.53
N VAL A 123 1.95 -21.38 -13.68
CA VAL A 123 2.26 -19.97 -13.39
C VAL A 123 2.35 -19.75 -11.88
N ARG A 124 1.41 -20.32 -11.13
CA ARG A 124 1.44 -20.31 -9.66
C ARG A 124 2.70 -20.98 -9.11
N GLU A 125 3.13 -22.10 -9.70
CA GLU A 125 4.40 -22.73 -9.33
C GLU A 125 5.59 -21.79 -9.57
N GLY A 126 5.65 -21.13 -10.73
CA GLY A 126 6.69 -20.13 -11.03
C GLY A 126 6.69 -18.95 -10.06
N LEU A 127 5.51 -18.45 -9.70
CA LEU A 127 5.34 -17.39 -8.70
C LEU A 127 5.81 -17.82 -7.31
N ARG A 128 5.51 -19.06 -6.88
CA ARG A 128 6.05 -19.58 -5.63
C ARG A 128 7.56 -19.67 -5.64
N THR A 129 8.16 -20.19 -6.72
CA THR A 129 9.63 -20.25 -6.83
C THR A 129 10.25 -18.86 -6.75
N TYR A 130 9.61 -17.87 -7.35
CA TYR A 130 10.03 -16.47 -7.27
C TYR A 130 9.90 -15.90 -5.86
N VAL A 131 8.72 -16.04 -5.24
CA VAL A 131 8.43 -15.55 -3.89
C VAL A 131 9.36 -16.20 -2.87
N ASP A 132 9.55 -17.52 -2.92
CA ASP A 132 10.45 -18.25 -2.03
C ASP A 132 11.89 -17.73 -2.12
N ALA A 133 12.41 -17.59 -3.33
CA ALA A 133 13.78 -17.14 -3.55
C ALA A 133 14.01 -15.68 -3.14
N LEU A 134 13.12 -14.77 -3.53
CA LEU A 134 13.28 -13.35 -3.20
C LEU A 134 13.03 -13.09 -1.71
N ALA A 135 11.96 -13.67 -1.13
CA ALA A 135 11.67 -13.55 0.30
C ALA A 135 12.83 -14.10 1.14
N GLY A 136 13.34 -15.29 0.81
CA GLY A 136 14.47 -15.89 1.52
C GLY A 136 15.76 -15.06 1.40
N ALA A 137 16.01 -14.44 0.25
CA ALA A 137 17.16 -13.57 0.07
C ALA A 137 17.05 -12.30 0.92
N VAL A 138 15.94 -11.57 0.85
CA VAL A 138 15.77 -10.29 1.57
C VAL A 138 15.65 -10.49 3.09
N ALA A 139 15.13 -11.63 3.55
CA ALA A 139 15.09 -11.98 4.97
C ALA A 139 16.47 -12.15 5.62
N SER A 140 17.56 -12.17 4.83
CA SER A 140 18.92 -12.15 5.35
C SER A 140 19.37 -10.79 5.90
N ARG A 141 18.51 -9.75 5.82
CA ARG A 141 18.81 -8.38 6.28
C ARG A 141 17.90 -7.95 7.42
N ASP A 142 18.52 -7.49 8.50
CA ASP A 142 17.84 -7.18 9.77
C ASP A 142 16.87 -5.99 9.68
N ASN A 143 17.09 -5.05 8.74
CA ASN A 143 16.23 -3.89 8.55
C ASN A 143 15.01 -4.19 7.65
N VAL A 144 14.87 -5.40 7.10
CA VAL A 144 13.64 -5.80 6.43
C VAL A 144 12.64 -6.23 7.49
N PHE A 145 11.47 -5.59 7.54
CA PHE A 145 10.44 -5.88 8.54
C PHE A 145 9.15 -6.43 7.96
N ALA A 146 8.92 -6.23 6.66
CA ALA A 146 7.70 -6.64 5.98
C ALA A 146 7.95 -7.01 4.52
N LEU A 147 7.16 -7.97 4.05
CA LEU A 147 7.00 -8.33 2.65
C LEU A 147 5.54 -8.10 2.26
N THR A 148 5.30 -7.52 1.10
CA THR A 148 3.96 -7.51 0.49
C THR A 148 4.01 -8.41 -0.74
N LEU A 149 2.96 -9.20 -1.00
CA LEU A 149 2.92 -10.07 -2.18
C LEU A 149 3.18 -9.31 -3.48
N GLY A 150 2.73 -8.06 -3.56
CA GLY A 150 2.95 -7.16 -4.68
C GLY A 150 2.03 -5.95 -4.55
N ASN A 151 2.35 -4.89 -5.30
CA ASN A 151 1.55 -3.69 -5.33
C ASN A 151 0.22 -3.91 -6.06
N GLU A 152 -0.91 -3.65 -5.38
CA GLU A 152 -2.26 -3.65 -5.96
C GLU A 152 -2.50 -4.78 -6.98
N VAL A 153 -2.16 -6.01 -6.59
CA VAL A 153 -2.12 -7.18 -7.51
C VAL A 153 -3.47 -7.44 -8.18
N ASN A 154 -4.55 -6.91 -7.61
CA ASN A 154 -5.87 -6.98 -8.18
C ASN A 154 -6.00 -6.19 -9.48
N ASN A 155 -5.18 -5.17 -9.79
CA ASN A 155 -5.16 -4.48 -11.09
C ASN A 155 -4.92 -5.42 -12.29
N LEU A 156 -4.28 -6.57 -12.06
CA LEU A 156 -3.94 -7.52 -13.12
C LEU A 156 -5.13 -8.37 -13.59
N TRP A 157 -6.29 -8.28 -12.93
CA TRP A 157 -7.46 -9.14 -13.17
C TRP A 157 -8.09 -9.02 -14.57
N PRO A 158 -8.14 -7.85 -15.25
CA PRO A 158 -8.81 -7.78 -16.56
C PRO A 158 -8.05 -8.59 -17.61
N SER A 159 -6.72 -8.59 -17.55
CA SER A 159 -5.85 -9.41 -18.43
C SER A 159 -5.62 -10.82 -17.90
N ASN A 160 -5.91 -11.06 -16.61
CA ASN A 160 -5.80 -12.36 -15.95
C ASN A 160 -7.11 -12.67 -15.21
N PRO A 161 -8.19 -13.06 -15.92
CA PRO A 161 -9.47 -13.32 -15.29
C PRO A 161 -9.36 -14.37 -14.18
N THR A 162 -10.13 -14.16 -13.12
CA THR A 162 -10.15 -14.99 -11.91
C THR A 162 -11.50 -14.86 -11.21
N THR A 163 -11.75 -15.73 -10.25
CA THR A 163 -12.86 -15.63 -9.28
C THR A 163 -12.34 -15.23 -7.91
N ILE A 164 -13.23 -14.78 -7.01
CA ILE A 164 -12.92 -14.52 -5.59
C ILE A 164 -12.26 -15.74 -4.92
N ALA A 165 -12.72 -16.95 -5.24
CA ALA A 165 -12.15 -18.17 -4.66
C ALA A 165 -10.72 -18.43 -5.15
N GLU A 166 -10.46 -18.25 -6.45
CA GLU A 166 -9.15 -18.47 -7.06
C GLU A 166 -8.13 -17.41 -6.64
N SER A 167 -8.51 -16.14 -6.62
CA SER A 167 -7.64 -15.03 -6.18
C SER A 167 -7.29 -15.14 -4.70
N ARG A 168 -8.25 -15.49 -3.85
CA ARG A 168 -8.00 -15.78 -2.43
C ARG A 168 -7.05 -16.96 -2.25
N SER A 169 -7.28 -18.06 -2.95
CA SER A 169 -6.41 -19.23 -2.89
C SER A 169 -4.99 -18.91 -3.36
N TRP A 170 -4.86 -18.09 -4.41
CA TRP A 170 -3.58 -17.60 -4.91
C TRP A 170 -2.83 -16.78 -3.84
N ALA A 171 -3.51 -15.83 -3.21
CA ALA A 171 -2.90 -15.00 -2.17
C ALA A 171 -2.50 -15.84 -0.93
N GLN A 172 -3.34 -16.79 -0.51
CA GLN A 172 -3.04 -17.69 0.60
C GLN A 172 -1.78 -18.54 0.33
N GLU A 173 -1.67 -19.12 -0.87
CA GLU A 173 -0.52 -19.94 -1.26
C GLU A 173 0.79 -19.13 -1.26
N LEU A 174 0.76 -17.91 -1.78
CA LEU A 174 1.95 -17.06 -1.83
C LEU A 174 2.31 -16.47 -0.46
N LEU A 175 1.33 -16.12 0.37
CA LEU A 175 1.58 -15.69 1.75
C LEU A 175 2.21 -16.82 2.57
N GLU A 176 1.74 -18.05 2.42
CA GLU A 176 2.36 -19.21 3.07
C GLU A 176 3.79 -19.43 2.58
N THR A 177 4.02 -19.30 1.26
CA THR A 177 5.36 -19.38 0.67
C THR A 177 6.30 -18.32 1.25
N ALA A 178 5.88 -17.05 1.29
CA ALA A 178 6.67 -15.96 1.84
C ALA A 178 6.99 -16.17 3.34
N ARG A 179 6.00 -16.56 4.14
CA ARG A 179 6.19 -16.84 5.59
C ARG A 179 7.17 -17.97 5.86
N ASN A 180 7.16 -19.01 5.03
CA ASN A 180 8.08 -20.13 5.16
C ASN A 180 9.51 -19.74 4.79
N ALA A 181 9.69 -18.93 3.75
CA ALA A 181 10.99 -18.46 3.29
C ALA A 181 11.59 -17.38 4.21
N ALA A 182 10.73 -16.54 4.81
CA ALA A 182 11.13 -15.39 5.62
C ALA A 182 10.45 -15.38 7.01
N PRO A 183 10.70 -16.39 7.86
CA PRO A 183 10.05 -16.49 9.16
C PRO A 183 10.43 -15.29 10.04
N GLY A 184 9.42 -14.58 10.56
CA GLY A 184 9.60 -13.42 11.44
C GLY A 184 9.34 -12.08 10.76
N LEU A 185 9.24 -12.03 9.44
CA LEU A 185 8.77 -10.85 8.72
C LEU A 185 7.24 -10.81 8.67
N LEU A 186 6.67 -9.61 8.67
CA LEU A 186 5.26 -9.43 8.30
C LEU A 186 5.09 -9.82 6.83
N CYS A 187 4.05 -10.60 6.51
CA CYS A 187 3.68 -10.96 5.15
C CYS A 187 2.29 -10.40 4.84
N LEU A 188 2.23 -9.51 3.85
CA LEU A 188 1.08 -8.67 3.55
C LEU A 188 0.53 -8.94 2.15
N HIS A 189 -0.72 -8.56 1.94
CA HIS A 189 -1.40 -8.58 0.66
C HIS A 189 -1.95 -7.18 0.41
N SER A 190 -1.68 -6.60 -0.76
CA SER A 190 -2.08 -5.24 -1.12
C SER A 190 -3.05 -5.26 -2.29
N LEU A 191 -4.16 -4.54 -2.13
CA LEU A 191 -5.23 -4.40 -3.12
C LEU A 191 -5.67 -2.95 -3.17
N PHE A 192 -5.98 -2.46 -4.37
CA PHE A 192 -6.65 -1.17 -4.51
C PHE A 192 -8.13 -1.26 -4.14
N ASP A 193 -8.74 -0.10 -3.95
CA ASP A 193 -10.00 0.09 -3.23
C ASP A 193 -11.27 -0.49 -3.88
N ASP A 194 -11.24 -0.91 -5.14
CA ASP A 194 -12.33 -1.70 -5.74
C ASP A 194 -12.60 -2.99 -4.96
N ALA A 195 -11.61 -3.51 -4.21
CA ALA A 195 -11.84 -4.59 -3.26
C ALA A 195 -12.96 -4.26 -2.27
N PHE A 196 -13.11 -2.99 -1.87
CA PHE A 196 -14.21 -2.49 -1.04
C PHE A 196 -15.39 -1.91 -1.82
N TYR A 197 -15.21 -1.46 -3.06
CA TYR A 197 -16.23 -0.60 -3.70
C TYR A 197 -16.91 -1.17 -4.95
N ALA A 198 -16.27 -2.06 -5.70
CA ALA A 198 -16.76 -2.49 -7.01
C ALA A 198 -17.39 -3.89 -6.95
N PRO A 199 -18.72 -4.06 -6.98
CA PRO A 199 -19.43 -5.34 -6.79
C PRO A 199 -18.88 -6.53 -7.58
N ASP A 200 -18.51 -6.31 -8.85
CA ASP A 200 -18.08 -7.37 -9.75
C ASP A 200 -16.56 -7.68 -9.69
N HIS A 201 -15.80 -6.96 -8.86
CA HIS A 201 -14.35 -7.15 -8.78
C HIS A 201 -14.00 -8.53 -8.18
N PRO A 202 -13.11 -9.35 -8.79
CA PRO A 202 -12.85 -10.71 -8.32
C PRO A 202 -11.91 -10.79 -7.10
N PHE A 203 -11.75 -9.69 -6.38
CA PHE A 203 -11.02 -9.57 -5.12
C PHE A 203 -11.94 -8.84 -4.16
N GLY A 204 -12.13 -9.36 -2.95
CA GLY A 204 -13.19 -8.92 -2.05
C GLY A 204 -12.69 -8.27 -0.75
N PRO A 205 -13.58 -7.63 0.04
CA PRO A 205 -13.24 -7.05 1.34
C PRO A 205 -12.60 -8.06 2.29
N ALA A 206 -13.08 -9.31 2.27
CA ALA A 206 -12.52 -10.40 3.05
C ALA A 206 -11.03 -10.64 2.77
N ASP A 207 -10.56 -10.41 1.53
CA ASP A 207 -9.16 -10.64 1.19
C ASP A 207 -8.27 -9.54 1.79
N VAL A 208 -8.79 -8.32 1.93
CA VAL A 208 -8.11 -7.20 2.60
C VAL A 208 -8.08 -7.41 4.12
N THR A 209 -9.19 -7.85 4.70
CA THR A 209 -9.36 -7.83 6.17
C THR A 209 -8.97 -9.12 6.87
N THR A 210 -8.66 -10.18 6.12
CA THR A 210 -8.33 -11.50 6.69
C THR A 210 -7.00 -12.09 6.23
N LEU A 211 -6.46 -11.70 5.07
CA LEU A 211 -5.21 -12.25 4.55
C LEU A 211 -4.00 -11.42 4.96
N GLY A 212 -2.89 -12.09 5.23
CA GLY A 212 -1.64 -11.46 5.70
C GLY A 212 -1.69 -11.07 7.17
N ASP A 213 -0.63 -10.44 7.66
CA ASP A 213 -0.49 -10.13 9.10
C ASP A 213 -1.13 -8.79 9.49
N LEU A 214 -1.19 -7.83 8.56
CA LEU A 214 -1.89 -6.55 8.68
C LEU A 214 -2.84 -6.36 7.50
N SER A 215 -3.94 -5.63 7.70
CA SER A 215 -4.73 -5.13 6.57
C SER A 215 -3.96 -3.96 5.93
N THR A 216 -3.96 -3.86 4.61
CA THR A 216 -3.39 -2.70 3.90
C THR A 216 -4.51 -1.92 3.22
N VAL A 217 -4.37 -0.59 3.17
CA VAL A 217 -5.27 0.29 2.43
C VAL A 217 -4.48 1.34 1.67
N HIS A 218 -4.93 1.65 0.45
CA HIS A 218 -4.37 2.68 -0.41
C HIS A 218 -5.42 3.78 -0.56
N SER A 219 -5.13 4.99 -0.08
CA SER A 219 -6.07 6.11 -0.06
C SER A 219 -5.76 7.11 -1.16
N TRP A 220 -6.50 6.98 -2.26
CA TRP A 220 -6.39 7.85 -3.42
C TRP A 220 -7.63 8.72 -3.59
N VAL A 221 -7.48 10.04 -3.50
CA VAL A 221 -8.62 10.97 -3.57
C VAL A 221 -9.24 11.07 -4.97
N PHE A 222 -8.57 10.59 -6.01
CA PHE A 222 -9.08 10.56 -7.38
C PHE A 222 -10.04 9.38 -7.66
N ASN A 223 -10.29 8.50 -6.68
CA ASN A 223 -11.23 7.38 -6.80
C ASN A 223 -12.72 7.80 -6.84
N GLY A 224 -12.99 9.10 -6.80
CA GLY A 224 -14.33 9.70 -6.74
C GLY A 224 -14.59 10.53 -5.50
N VAL A 225 -13.86 10.33 -4.39
CA VAL A 225 -14.04 11.13 -3.17
C VAL A 225 -13.68 12.61 -3.38
N GLY A 226 -12.63 12.89 -4.15
CA GLY A 226 -12.22 14.26 -4.46
C GLY A 226 -13.25 15.02 -5.29
N ALA A 227 -14.05 14.32 -6.10
CA ALA A 227 -15.16 14.92 -6.84
C ALA A 227 -16.32 15.38 -5.93
N ILE A 228 -16.34 14.94 -4.66
CA ILE A 228 -17.32 15.38 -3.67
C ILE A 228 -16.95 16.77 -3.15
N ASP A 229 -15.72 16.95 -2.67
CA ASP A 229 -15.35 18.16 -1.93
C ASP A 229 -13.84 18.49 -1.87
N ALA A 230 -13.02 18.02 -2.82
CA ALA A 230 -11.61 18.43 -2.91
C ALA A 230 -11.47 19.96 -3.07
N PRO A 231 -10.36 20.58 -2.63
CA PRO A 231 -9.16 19.94 -2.07
C PRO A 231 -9.23 19.61 -0.57
N LEU A 232 -10.09 20.29 0.20
CA LEU A 232 -10.01 20.32 1.67
C LEU A 232 -11.35 20.03 2.37
N GLY A 233 -12.35 19.54 1.63
CA GLY A 233 -13.63 19.20 2.22
C GLY A 233 -13.55 17.95 3.12
N PRO A 234 -14.55 17.75 4.01
CA PRO A 234 -14.52 16.68 4.98
C PRO A 234 -14.39 15.28 4.38
N ALA A 235 -15.03 14.97 3.25
CA ALA A 235 -14.90 13.66 2.63
C ALA A 235 -13.45 13.42 2.16
N THR A 236 -12.85 14.42 1.51
CA THR A 236 -11.46 14.38 1.04
C THR A 236 -10.48 14.20 2.21
N LEU A 237 -10.58 15.02 3.26
CA LEU A 237 -9.64 14.99 4.39
C LEU A 237 -9.76 13.73 5.27
N THR A 238 -10.94 13.09 5.28
CA THR A 238 -11.20 11.92 6.14
C THR A 238 -11.17 10.59 5.39
N HIS A 239 -10.93 10.58 4.08
CA HIS A 239 -10.98 9.35 3.26
C HIS A 239 -10.01 8.26 3.72
N ALA A 240 -8.79 8.63 4.11
CA ALA A 240 -7.82 7.67 4.65
C ALA A 240 -8.32 7.01 5.95
N ASP A 241 -8.92 7.80 6.85
CA ASP A 241 -9.52 7.31 8.09
C ASP A 241 -10.76 6.44 7.81
N TYR A 242 -11.55 6.78 6.78
CA TYR A 242 -12.68 5.96 6.34
C TYR A 242 -12.25 4.56 5.91
N LEU A 243 -11.21 4.44 5.07
CA LEU A 243 -10.66 3.16 4.63
C LEU A 243 -10.09 2.36 5.81
N VAL A 244 -9.40 3.03 6.75
CA VAL A 244 -8.87 2.38 7.95
C VAL A 244 -10.01 1.84 8.83
N GLU A 245 -11.06 2.62 9.08
CA GLU A 245 -12.24 2.16 9.82
C GLU A 245 -12.95 1.01 9.11
N LEU A 246 -13.08 1.07 7.78
CA LEU A 246 -13.72 0.01 7.01
C LEU A 246 -12.95 -1.31 7.11
N ALA A 247 -11.62 -1.26 6.97
CA ALA A 247 -10.77 -2.44 7.11
C ALA A 247 -10.77 -2.98 8.55
N ALA A 248 -10.80 -2.10 9.56
CA ALA A 248 -10.84 -2.49 10.96
C ALA A 248 -12.19 -3.13 11.36
N ALA A 249 -13.31 -2.60 10.85
CA ALA A 249 -14.65 -3.08 11.16
C ALA A 249 -14.88 -4.54 10.76
N TYR A 250 -14.24 -4.98 9.68
CA TYR A 250 -14.37 -6.34 9.14
C TYR A 250 -13.10 -7.18 9.32
N ALA A 251 -12.20 -6.77 10.21
CA ALA A 251 -11.00 -7.53 10.55
C ALA A 251 -11.34 -8.95 11.02
N ALA A 252 -10.53 -9.93 10.59
CA ALA A 252 -10.69 -11.33 11.04
C ALA A 252 -10.59 -11.50 12.56
N GLU A 253 -9.78 -10.67 13.20
CA GLU A 253 -9.49 -10.72 14.63
C GLU A 253 -9.61 -9.31 15.24
N PRO A 254 -10.25 -9.16 16.42
CA PRO A 254 -10.31 -7.88 17.11
C PRO A 254 -8.91 -7.31 17.34
N GLY A 255 -8.71 -6.05 16.95
CA GLY A 255 -7.44 -5.36 17.12
C GLY A 255 -6.38 -5.66 16.04
N ARG A 256 -6.75 -6.34 14.94
CA ARG A 256 -5.89 -6.42 13.75
C ARG A 256 -5.53 -5.01 13.27
N PRO A 257 -4.24 -4.66 13.15
CA PRO A 257 -3.84 -3.34 12.70
C PRO A 257 -4.04 -3.17 11.19
N VAL A 258 -4.23 -1.91 10.78
CA VAL A 258 -4.40 -1.49 9.39
C VAL A 258 -3.27 -0.54 9.03
N TRP A 259 -2.53 -0.87 7.98
CA TRP A 259 -1.47 -0.02 7.43
C TRP A 259 -2.03 0.80 6.26
N LEU A 260 -2.01 2.13 6.41
CA LEU A 260 -2.17 3.05 5.28
C LEU A 260 -0.89 3.02 4.43
N GLN A 261 -0.82 2.03 3.55
CA GLN A 261 0.39 1.68 2.79
C GLN A 261 0.60 2.62 1.60
N GLU A 262 -0.46 3.30 1.15
CA GLU A 262 -0.37 4.41 0.20
C GLU A 262 -1.32 5.53 0.55
N ILE A 263 -0.81 6.76 0.44
CA ILE A 263 -1.56 8.00 0.42
C ILE A 263 -0.71 9.04 -0.30
N GLY A 264 -1.32 9.86 -1.15
CA GLY A 264 -0.64 10.96 -1.84
C GLY A 264 -1.53 12.16 -2.05
N ALA A 265 -0.94 13.22 -2.61
CA ALA A 265 -1.62 14.49 -2.94
C ALA A 265 -1.64 14.69 -4.47
N PRO A 266 -2.51 13.97 -5.20
CA PRO A 266 -2.53 14.00 -6.66
C PRO A 266 -3.14 15.29 -7.21
N LEU A 267 -2.57 15.78 -8.31
CA LEU A 267 -3.19 16.80 -9.16
C LEU A 267 -4.29 16.17 -10.04
N PRO A 268 -5.34 16.93 -10.40
CA PRO A 268 -5.61 18.32 -10.02
C PRO A 268 -6.35 18.47 -8.67
N GLU A 269 -6.71 17.37 -8.00
CA GLU A 269 -7.55 17.42 -6.80
C GLU A 269 -6.88 18.19 -5.65
N ILE A 270 -5.57 17.98 -5.44
CA ILE A 270 -4.79 18.66 -4.40
C ILE A 270 -3.68 19.49 -5.04
N GLY A 271 -3.87 20.81 -5.08
CA GLY A 271 -2.92 21.76 -5.66
C GLY A 271 -1.84 22.24 -4.68
N PRO A 272 -0.81 22.97 -5.17
CA PRO A 272 0.24 23.55 -4.35
C PRO A 272 -0.28 24.46 -3.22
N ASP A 273 -1.39 25.16 -3.47
CA ASP A 273 -2.00 26.09 -2.50
C ASP A 273 -2.74 25.39 -1.35
N SER A 274 -3.03 24.09 -1.48
CA SER A 274 -3.80 23.31 -0.50
C SER A 274 -3.03 22.11 0.06
N VAL A 275 -1.85 21.79 -0.48
CA VAL A 275 -1.14 20.55 -0.15
C VAL A 275 -0.73 20.49 1.31
N ARG A 276 -0.37 21.63 1.90
CA ARG A 276 0.01 21.70 3.32
C ARG A 276 -1.16 21.33 4.21
N GLU A 277 -2.30 21.99 4.02
CA GLU A 277 -3.53 21.75 4.77
C GLU A 277 -4.10 20.35 4.54
N PHE A 278 -3.97 19.82 3.31
CA PHE A 278 -4.36 18.45 2.99
C PHE A 278 -3.52 17.44 3.78
N VAL A 279 -2.19 17.56 3.73
CA VAL A 279 -1.28 16.64 4.44
C VAL A 279 -1.54 16.69 5.94
N THR A 280 -1.51 17.88 6.55
CA THR A 280 -1.70 17.99 8.01
C THR A 280 -3.10 17.54 8.42
N GLY A 281 -4.14 17.94 7.67
CA GLY A 281 -5.51 17.57 7.95
C GLY A 281 -5.74 16.07 7.89
N THR A 282 -5.31 15.41 6.81
CA THR A 282 -5.50 13.95 6.67
C THR A 282 -4.70 13.17 7.70
N VAL A 283 -3.44 13.57 7.98
CA VAL A 283 -2.64 12.94 9.04
C VAL A 283 -3.36 13.10 10.39
N ASP A 284 -3.74 14.32 10.78
CA ASP A 284 -4.44 14.59 12.05
C ASP A 284 -5.73 13.80 12.23
N HIS A 285 -6.44 13.51 11.14
CA HIS A 285 -7.62 12.67 11.16
C HIS A 285 -7.28 11.21 11.39
N VAL A 286 -6.36 10.64 10.61
CA VAL A 286 -6.10 9.19 10.59
C VAL A 286 -5.24 8.72 11.78
N VAL A 287 -4.32 9.54 12.29
CA VAL A 287 -3.47 9.17 13.44
C VAL A 287 -4.24 8.92 14.74
N ARG A 288 -5.48 9.40 14.81
CA ARG A 288 -6.39 9.15 15.94
C ARG A 288 -7.05 7.78 15.88
N ASN A 289 -6.94 7.09 14.74
CA ASN A 289 -7.53 5.79 14.56
C ASN A 289 -6.74 4.73 15.35
N PRO A 290 -7.37 4.02 16.30
CA PRO A 290 -6.65 3.04 17.12
C PRO A 290 -6.15 1.83 16.32
N ALA A 291 -6.70 1.56 15.14
CA ALA A 291 -6.27 0.46 14.28
C ALA A 291 -5.04 0.81 13.43
N LEU A 292 -4.69 2.10 13.28
CA LEU A 292 -3.62 2.52 12.38
C LEU A 292 -2.26 1.96 12.81
N TYR A 293 -1.61 1.22 11.91
CA TYR A 293 -0.25 0.70 12.08
C TYR A 293 0.80 1.76 11.78
N GLY A 294 0.65 2.43 10.63
CA GLY A 294 1.57 3.42 10.10
C GLY A 294 1.05 4.05 8.81
N ILE A 295 1.75 5.08 8.34
CA ILE A 295 1.46 5.82 7.11
C ILE A 295 2.68 5.73 6.19
N THR A 296 2.47 5.35 4.94
CA THR A 296 3.52 5.34 3.92
C THR A 296 3.09 6.23 2.76
N TRP A 297 3.78 7.36 2.62
CA TRP A 297 3.46 8.38 1.63
C TRP A 297 3.85 7.91 0.22
N TRP A 298 2.97 8.10 -0.75
CA TRP A 298 3.26 7.96 -2.17
C TRP A 298 3.53 9.36 -2.78
N CYS A 299 4.75 9.66 -3.23
CA CYS A 299 5.97 8.83 -3.25
C CYS A 299 7.23 9.65 -2.95
N SER A 300 8.42 9.03 -2.96
CA SER A 300 9.67 9.73 -2.65
C SER A 300 10.07 10.80 -3.67
N HIS A 301 10.07 10.48 -4.96
CA HIS A 301 10.54 11.37 -6.03
C HIS A 301 9.52 11.48 -7.15
N ASP A 302 9.48 12.67 -7.76
CA ASP A 302 8.77 12.92 -9.02
C ASP A 302 9.32 12.04 -10.14
N LEU A 303 8.52 11.87 -11.20
CA LEU A 303 8.93 11.12 -12.37
C LEU A 303 9.55 12.06 -13.40
N ASP A 304 10.62 11.61 -14.04
CA ASP A 304 11.19 12.34 -15.17
C ASP A 304 10.19 12.37 -16.33
N ARG A 305 9.82 13.59 -16.74
CA ARG A 305 8.91 13.86 -17.87
C ARG A 305 9.48 13.42 -19.23
N SER A 306 10.75 13.00 -19.29
CA SER A 306 11.31 12.29 -20.45
C SER A 306 10.76 10.86 -20.62
N LEU A 307 10.28 10.25 -19.53
CA LEU A 307 9.52 9.00 -19.56
C LEU A 307 8.06 9.32 -19.88
N VAL A 308 7.53 8.73 -20.94
CA VAL A 308 6.21 9.07 -21.50
C VAL A 308 5.15 8.04 -21.14
N ASP A 309 3.89 8.33 -21.49
CA ASP A 309 2.71 7.45 -21.36
C ASP A 309 2.18 7.24 -19.93
N PHE A 310 2.70 7.95 -18.94
CA PHE A 310 2.09 8.02 -17.61
C PHE A 310 0.83 8.90 -17.63
N PRO A 311 -0.18 8.57 -16.80
CA PRO A 311 -1.20 9.55 -16.43
C PRO A 311 -0.53 10.82 -15.89
N GLU A 312 -0.98 12.00 -16.34
CA GLU A 312 -0.34 13.28 -15.99
C GLU A 312 -0.15 13.48 -14.47
N ARG A 313 -1.09 12.96 -13.67
CA ARG A 313 -1.06 13.02 -12.21
C ARG A 313 0.13 12.31 -11.56
N GLU A 314 0.74 11.33 -12.23
CA GLU A 314 1.84 10.54 -11.68
C GLU A 314 3.13 11.36 -11.57
N TYR A 315 3.36 12.31 -12.49
CA TYR A 315 4.65 12.99 -12.60
C TYR A 315 5.06 13.80 -11.37
N ASP A 316 4.08 14.38 -10.68
CA ASP A 316 4.32 15.38 -9.63
C ASP A 316 3.92 14.87 -8.21
N LEU A 317 3.84 13.55 -7.99
CA LEU A 317 3.47 12.93 -6.70
C LEU A 317 4.60 12.91 -5.66
N GLY A 318 5.84 13.16 -6.06
CA GLY A 318 7.02 13.02 -5.22
C GLY A 318 7.06 13.99 -4.05
N LEU A 319 7.72 13.58 -2.98
CA LEU A 319 8.19 14.44 -1.89
C LEU A 319 9.35 15.35 -2.36
N PHE A 320 10.13 14.85 -3.32
CA PHE A 320 11.23 15.56 -3.96
C PHE A 320 11.05 15.60 -5.47
N THR A 321 11.57 16.63 -6.12
CA THR A 321 11.69 16.65 -7.58
C THR A 321 12.77 15.66 -8.04
N VAL A 322 12.82 15.33 -9.34
CA VAL A 322 13.94 14.56 -9.94
C VAL A 322 15.32 15.18 -9.70
N ASP A 323 15.41 16.51 -9.55
CA ASP A 323 16.65 17.23 -9.22
C ASP A 323 16.95 17.27 -7.70
N HIS A 324 16.39 16.35 -6.91
CA HIS A 324 16.60 16.27 -5.45
C HIS A 324 16.20 17.55 -4.67
N ARG A 325 15.19 18.28 -5.17
CA ARG A 325 14.65 19.45 -4.46
C ARG A 325 13.43 19.07 -3.64
N ARG A 326 13.49 19.33 -2.35
CA ARG A 326 12.35 19.15 -1.43
C ARG A 326 11.15 20.00 -1.86
N LYS A 327 9.96 19.40 -1.91
CA LYS A 327 8.70 20.05 -2.28
C LYS A 327 7.87 20.45 -1.04
N PRO A 328 6.89 21.37 -1.17
CA PRO A 328 6.02 21.75 -0.05
C PRO A 328 5.28 20.59 0.62
N VAL A 329 4.94 19.54 -0.13
CA VAL A 329 4.34 18.30 0.42
C VAL A 329 5.27 17.60 1.40
N ALA A 330 6.59 17.60 1.14
CA ALA A 330 7.57 17.00 2.03
C ALA A 330 7.81 17.82 3.29
N GLU A 331 7.75 19.14 3.20
CA GLU A 331 7.77 20.01 4.37
C GLU A 331 6.56 19.76 5.26
N ALA A 332 5.36 19.73 4.68
CA ALA A 332 4.13 19.46 5.42
C ALA A 332 4.13 18.06 6.06
N LEU A 333 4.65 17.05 5.37
CA LEU A 333 4.76 15.70 5.91
C LEU A 333 5.77 15.64 7.07
N ALA A 334 6.94 16.28 6.93
CA ALA A 334 7.93 16.33 8.01
C ALA A 334 7.39 17.06 9.26
N GLU A 335 6.63 18.15 9.07
CA GLU A 335 5.94 18.85 10.16
C GLU A 335 4.93 17.92 10.85
N ALA A 336 4.10 17.21 10.09
CA ALA A 336 3.12 16.27 10.64
C ALA A 336 3.80 15.09 11.38
N ILE A 337 4.91 14.56 10.86
CA ILE A 337 5.71 13.53 11.53
C ILE A 337 6.22 14.05 12.88
N ALA A 338 6.78 15.26 12.90
CA ALA A 338 7.33 15.85 14.13
C ALA A 338 6.24 16.09 15.19
N GLU A 339 5.02 16.43 14.78
CA GLU A 339 3.88 16.59 15.69
C GLU A 339 3.40 15.25 16.27
N HIS A 340 3.50 14.16 15.50
CA HIS A 340 2.97 12.83 15.86
C HIS A 340 4.03 11.78 16.21
N SER A 341 5.31 12.15 16.32
CA SER A 341 6.42 11.23 16.67
C SER A 341 6.44 10.79 18.15
N GLY A 342 5.50 11.28 18.96
CA GLY A 342 5.36 10.98 20.37
C GLY A 342 4.54 9.72 20.68
N PRO A 343 4.16 9.52 21.96
CA PRO A 343 3.23 8.46 22.33
C PRO A 343 1.91 8.61 21.58
N ARG A 344 1.32 7.47 21.18
CA ARG A 344 0.02 7.46 20.50
C ARG A 344 -1.04 8.21 21.34
N PRO A 345 -1.96 8.95 20.68
CA PRO A 345 -3.08 9.58 21.37
C PRO A 345 -3.87 8.56 22.19
N THR A 346 -4.33 8.95 23.38
CA THR A 346 -5.21 8.10 24.17
C THR A 346 -6.53 7.89 23.41
N PRO A 347 -7.03 6.65 23.25
CA PRO A 347 -8.30 6.41 22.59
C PRO A 347 -9.42 7.22 23.23
N THR A 348 -10.16 7.95 22.40
CA THR A 348 -11.34 8.71 22.83
C THR A 348 -12.60 7.91 22.54
N LYS A 349 -13.71 8.26 23.20
CA LYS A 349 -15.00 7.63 22.91
C LYS A 349 -15.40 7.92 21.46
N ARG A 350 -15.62 6.86 20.68
CA ARG A 350 -16.04 6.94 19.27
C ARG A 350 -17.56 6.80 19.16
N GLN A 351 -18.16 7.53 18.23
CA GLN A 351 -19.53 7.28 17.81
C GLN A 351 -19.57 6.00 16.98
N GLN A 352 -20.52 5.10 17.26
CA GLN A 352 -20.71 3.92 16.43
C GLN A 352 -21.67 4.24 15.29
N LEU A 353 -21.28 3.85 14.08
CA LEU A 353 -22.13 3.91 12.90
C LEU A 353 -22.21 2.51 12.29
N GLU A 354 -23.42 1.94 12.31
CA GLU A 354 -23.69 0.62 11.77
C GLU A 354 -23.68 0.64 10.23
N CYS A 355 -22.88 -0.25 9.65
CA CYS A 355 -22.81 -0.44 8.21
C CYS A 355 -24.11 -1.10 7.72
N PRO A 356 -24.74 -0.59 6.63
CA PRO A 356 -26.01 -1.14 6.12
C PRO A 356 -25.86 -2.52 5.46
N VAL A 357 -24.62 -2.98 5.26
CA VAL A 357 -24.27 -4.21 4.53
C VAL A 357 -23.25 -5.00 5.32
N ASP A 358 -23.34 -6.33 5.33
CA ASP A 358 -22.25 -7.17 5.80
C ASP A 358 -21.28 -7.41 4.63
N LEU A 359 -20.19 -6.65 4.54
CA LEU A 359 -19.25 -6.71 3.40
C LEU A 359 -18.60 -8.09 3.21
N ILE A 360 -18.63 -8.96 4.21
CA ILE A 360 -18.09 -10.31 4.14
C ILE A 360 -19.15 -11.29 3.64
N ARG A 361 -20.41 -11.13 4.07
CA ARG A 361 -21.52 -12.02 3.67
C ARG A 361 -22.23 -11.60 2.39
N GLU A 362 -22.25 -10.30 2.09
CA GLU A 362 -22.93 -9.66 0.96
C GLU A 362 -21.93 -8.80 0.15
N PRO A 363 -20.80 -9.35 -0.33
CA PRO A 363 -19.77 -8.58 -1.03
C PRO A 363 -20.26 -7.93 -2.34
N GLU A 364 -21.34 -8.43 -2.93
CA GLU A 364 -22.01 -7.83 -4.09
C GLU A 364 -22.67 -6.48 -3.77
N ARG A 365 -22.95 -6.19 -2.50
CA ARG A 365 -23.56 -4.91 -2.05
C ARG A 365 -22.53 -3.86 -1.65
N ARG A 366 -21.24 -4.13 -1.84
CA ARG A 366 -20.15 -3.25 -1.39
C ARG A 366 -20.11 -1.86 -2.05
N ALA A 367 -20.82 -1.65 -3.16
CA ALA A 367 -21.06 -0.31 -3.69
C ALA A 367 -21.83 0.61 -2.72
N GLU A 368 -22.58 0.05 -1.76
CA GLU A 368 -23.30 0.82 -0.73
C GLU A 368 -22.36 1.49 0.29
N VAL A 369 -21.06 1.14 0.30
CA VAL A 369 -20.03 1.80 1.12
C VAL A 369 -19.05 2.64 0.28
N ALA A 370 -19.24 2.73 -1.04
CA ALA A 370 -18.36 3.50 -1.90
C ALA A 370 -18.42 5.01 -1.61
N PRO A 371 -17.37 5.80 -1.97
CA PRO A 371 -17.40 7.24 -1.90
C PRO A 371 -18.66 7.82 -2.56
N GLY A 372 -19.39 8.64 -1.81
CA GLY A 372 -20.65 9.23 -2.28
C GLY A 372 -21.87 8.32 -2.17
N SER A 373 -21.79 7.16 -1.50
CA SER A 373 -22.98 6.43 -1.06
C SER A 373 -23.70 7.14 0.10
N ASP A 374 -24.92 6.69 0.44
CA ASP A 374 -25.64 7.23 1.61
C ASP A 374 -24.91 6.93 2.93
N PHE A 375 -24.33 5.73 3.06
CA PHE A 375 -23.54 5.36 4.22
C PHE A 375 -22.25 6.18 4.34
N HIS A 376 -21.50 6.31 3.24
CA HIS A 376 -20.28 7.14 3.21
C HIS A 376 -20.60 8.59 3.63
N ARG A 377 -21.66 9.20 3.07
CA ARG A 377 -22.10 10.55 3.47
C ARG A 377 -22.50 10.64 4.94
N ALA A 378 -23.14 9.61 5.49
CA ALA A 378 -23.49 9.56 6.91
C ALA A 378 -22.24 9.47 7.80
N TRP A 379 -21.26 8.65 7.41
CA TRP A 379 -19.98 8.54 8.10
C TRP A 379 -19.21 9.85 8.08
N VAL A 380 -19.09 10.52 6.92
CA VAL A 380 -18.40 11.82 6.81
C VAL A 380 -19.05 12.88 7.71
N ARG A 381 -20.39 12.95 7.75
CA ARG A 381 -21.10 13.87 8.66
C ARG A 381 -20.82 13.58 10.12
N ALA A 382 -20.92 12.31 10.53
CA ALA A 382 -20.60 11.90 11.90
C ALA A 382 -19.12 12.20 12.24
N ARG A 383 -18.21 12.02 11.27
CA ARG A 383 -16.78 12.25 11.45
C ARG A 383 -16.40 13.71 11.67
N CYS A 384 -17.23 14.64 11.18
CA CYS A 384 -17.13 16.07 11.47
C CYS A 384 -17.47 16.40 12.94
N GLU A 385 -18.29 15.58 13.60
CA GLU A 385 -18.71 15.79 14.99
C GLU A 385 -17.74 15.15 15.99
N GLY A 386 -16.99 14.12 15.57
CA GLY A 386 -15.98 13.45 16.37
C GLY A 386 -15.47 12.16 15.73
N PRO A 387 -14.63 11.37 16.43
CA PRO A 387 -14.20 10.06 15.95
C PRO A 387 -15.36 9.08 15.76
N VAL A 388 -15.36 8.32 14.67
CA VAL A 388 -16.43 7.37 14.31
C VAL A 388 -15.85 5.99 14.14
N GLU A 389 -16.50 4.99 14.74
CA GLU A 389 -16.24 3.57 14.57
C GLU A 389 -17.29 2.98 13.62
N ILE A 390 -16.85 2.34 12.54
CA ILE A 390 -17.75 1.54 11.70
C ILE A 390 -17.97 0.19 12.40
N VAL A 391 -19.22 -0.22 12.54
CA VAL A 391 -19.56 -1.55 13.06
C VAL A 391 -20.34 -2.34 11.99
N PRO A 392 -20.02 -3.64 11.77
CA PRO A 392 -20.83 -4.49 10.90
C PRO A 392 -22.30 -4.55 11.38
N PRO A 393 -23.25 -4.85 10.47
CA PRO A 393 -24.66 -4.93 10.86
C PRO A 393 -24.86 -5.99 11.95
N SER A 394 -25.74 -5.66 12.90
CA SER A 394 -26.14 -6.60 13.93
C SER A 394 -26.75 -7.83 13.27
N VAL A 395 -26.17 -9.01 13.50
CA VAL A 395 -26.75 -10.26 13.00
C VAL A 395 -28.10 -10.43 13.69
N THR A 396 -29.19 -10.12 12.99
CA THR A 396 -30.53 -10.50 13.43
C THR A 396 -30.58 -12.02 13.39
N SER A 397 -30.41 -12.62 14.58
CA SER A 397 -30.52 -14.07 14.84
C SER A 397 -31.90 -14.63 14.49
#